data_AF-A3YHW6-F1
#
_entry.id   AF-A3YHW6-F1
#
_cell.length_a   1.000
_cell.length_b   1.000
_cell.length_c   1.000
_cell.angle_alpha   90.00
_cell.angle_beta   90.00
_cell.angle_gamma   90.00
#
_symmetry.space_group_name_H-M   'P 1'
#
loop_
_entity.id
_entity.type
_entity.pdbx_description
1 polymer ?
#
loop_
_entity_poly.entity_id
_entity_poly.type
_entity_poly.pdbx_seq_one_letter_code
_entity_poly.pdbx_strand_id
1 'polypeptide(L)'
;MSVKFPNAPAGMTVASMRTELKTACYTIRKFRNRCGHHEPIFNNPTLLEVYPLIAKSIEWRCEATRQWMDDNQSVTKLLTRPVI
;
A
#
# COMPACT_ATOMS: atom_id res chain seq x y z
N MET A 1 -3.35 -26.33 4.24
CA MET A 1 -3.88 -25.11 3.57
C MET A 1 -2.72 -24.17 3.33
N SER A 2 -2.41 -23.86 2.06
CA SER A 2 -1.25 -23.02 1.69
C SER A 2 -1.48 -21.56 2.09
N VAL A 3 -0.62 -21.03 2.96
CA VAL A 3 -0.60 -19.61 3.32
C VAL A 3 -0.20 -18.82 2.07
N LYS A 4 -1.11 -17.97 1.57
CA LYS A 4 -0.91 -17.19 0.32
C LYS A 4 -0.08 -15.92 0.51
N PHE A 5 0.48 -15.72 1.71
CA PHE A 5 1.28 -14.56 2.10
C PHE A 5 2.55 -15.04 2.81
N PRO A 6 3.58 -15.45 2.06
CA PRO A 6 4.78 -16.07 2.62
C PRO A 6 5.55 -15.14 3.58
N ASN A 7 5.40 -13.82 3.42
CA ASN A 7 6.13 -12.82 4.21
C ASN A 7 5.23 -12.04 5.18
N ALA A 8 4.03 -12.54 5.47
CA ALA A 8 3.17 -11.91 6.47
C ALA A 8 3.74 -12.14 7.89
N PRO A 9 3.46 -11.23 8.86
CA PRO A 9 4.00 -11.34 10.22
C PRO A 9 3.71 -12.70 10.88
N ALA A 10 4.74 -13.28 11.48
CA ALA A 10 4.61 -14.48 12.29
C ALA A 10 3.65 -14.22 13.46
N GLY A 11 2.71 -15.14 13.71
CA GLY A 11 1.73 -15.04 14.80
C GLY A 11 0.38 -14.44 14.40
N MET A 12 0.21 -13.94 13.17
CA MET A 12 -1.12 -13.57 12.68
C MET A 12 -1.93 -14.79 12.23
N THR A 13 -3.23 -14.80 12.54
CA THR A 13 -4.13 -15.78 11.93
C THR A 13 -4.36 -15.45 10.45
N VAL A 14 -4.63 -16.46 9.62
CA VAL A 14 -4.99 -16.26 8.20
C VAL A 14 -6.20 -15.32 8.06
N ALA A 15 -7.15 -15.37 8.99
CA ALA A 15 -8.30 -14.48 9.01
C ALA A 15 -7.87 -13.02 9.24
N SER A 16 -7.02 -12.77 10.24
CA SER A 16 -6.47 -11.44 10.52
C SER A 16 -5.67 -10.90 9.34
N MET A 17 -4.81 -11.72 8.71
CA MET A 17 -4.06 -11.33 7.52
C MET A 17 -4.98 -10.88 6.37
N ARG A 18 -6.05 -11.65 6.11
CA ARG A 18 -7.04 -11.31 5.07
C ARG A 18 -7.77 -10.02 5.39
N THR A 19 -8.16 -9.82 6.64
CA THR A 19 -8.83 -8.59 7.08
C THR A 19 -7.93 -7.38 6.88
N GLU A 20 -6.66 -7.46 7.27
CA GLU A 20 -5.71 -6.36 7.13
C GLU A 20 -5.46 -6.00 5.66
N LEU A 21 -5.19 -7.00 4.81
CA LEU A 21 -5.01 -6.75 3.38
C LEU A 21 -6.29 -6.25 2.70
N LYS A 22 -7.47 -6.72 3.12
CA LYS A 22 -8.75 -6.20 2.61
C LYS A 22 -8.88 -4.71 2.91
N THR A 23 -8.58 -4.30 4.14
CA THR A 23 -8.60 -2.89 4.56
C THR A 23 -7.59 -2.06 3.78
N ALA A 24 -6.35 -2.55 3.64
CA ALA A 24 -5.31 -1.89 2.85
C ALA A 24 -5.74 -1.69 1.38
N CYS A 25 -6.18 -2.77 0.73
CA CYS A 25 -6.66 -2.73 -0.66
C CYS A 25 -7.86 -1.80 -0.85
N TYR A 26 -8.72 -1.65 0.16
CA TYR A 26 -9.85 -0.74 0.10
C TYR A 26 -9.41 0.73 0.03
N THR A 27 -8.45 1.13 0.86
CA THR A 27 -7.86 2.48 0.84
C THR A 27 -7.11 2.72 -0.48
N ILE A 28 -6.30 1.76 -0.93
CA ILE A 28 -5.56 1.85 -2.22
C ILE A 28 -6.55 2.00 -3.39
N ARG A 29 -7.63 1.22 -3.41
CA ARG A 29 -8.67 1.31 -4.45
C ARG A 29 -9.32 2.69 -4.48
N LYS A 30 -9.68 3.26 -3.31
CA LYS A 30 -10.25 4.61 -3.24
C LYS A 30 -9.28 5.65 -3.80
N PHE A 31 -8.01 5.60 -3.39
CA PHE A 31 -6.99 6.51 -3.93
C PHE A 31 -6.85 6.37 -5.45
N ARG A 32 -6.69 5.14 -5.96
CA ARG A 32 -6.60 4.89 -7.40
C ARG A 32 -7.82 5.40 -8.17
N ASN A 33 -9.01 5.28 -7.60
CA ASN A 33 -10.23 5.81 -8.20
C ASN A 33 -10.19 7.34 -8.32
N ARG A 34 -9.74 8.05 -7.28
CA ARG A 34 -9.54 9.51 -7.34
C ARG A 34 -8.57 9.90 -8.45
N CYS A 35 -7.43 9.21 -8.54
CA CYS A 35 -6.46 9.42 -9.63
C CYS A 35 -7.08 9.21 -11.01
N GLY A 36 -7.81 8.10 -11.20
CA GLY A 36 -8.46 7.78 -12.48
C GLY A 36 -9.58 8.77 -12.84
N HIS A 37 -10.28 9.31 -11.84
CA HIS A 37 -11.29 10.34 -12.03
C HIS A 37 -10.72 11.76 -12.07
N HIS A 38 -9.39 11.93 -11.98
CA HIS A 38 -8.73 13.23 -11.95
C HIS A 38 -9.22 14.13 -10.80
N GLU A 39 -9.63 13.52 -9.69
CA GLU A 39 -10.02 14.24 -8.48
C GLU A 39 -8.79 14.76 -7.71
N PRO A 40 -8.90 15.87 -6.95
CA PRO A 40 -7.80 16.35 -6.11
C PRO A 40 -7.34 15.29 -5.11
N ILE A 41 -6.02 15.15 -4.87
CA ILE A 41 -5.46 14.14 -3.95
C ILE A 41 -4.59 14.71 -2.83
N PHE A 42 -3.92 15.86 -3.01
CA PHE A 42 -2.96 16.41 -2.04
C PHE A 42 -3.56 16.78 -0.67
N ASN A 43 -4.81 17.22 -0.66
CA ASN A 43 -5.51 17.59 0.58
C ASN A 43 -6.30 16.41 1.21
N ASN A 44 -6.10 15.18 0.72
CA ASN A 44 -6.77 14.02 1.29
C ASN A 44 -6.03 13.56 2.56
N PRO A 45 -6.71 13.49 3.73
CA PRO A 45 -6.10 13.04 4.98
C PRO A 45 -5.41 11.67 4.89
N THR A 46 -5.91 10.78 4.02
CA THR A 46 -5.37 9.42 3.89
C THR A 46 -4.22 9.30 2.90
N LEU A 47 -3.80 10.40 2.24
CA LEU A 47 -2.79 10.35 1.18
C LEU A 47 -1.47 9.72 1.66
N LEU A 48 -1.01 10.13 2.84
CA LEU A 48 0.26 9.66 3.41
C LEU A 48 0.20 8.17 3.80
N GLU A 49 -0.99 7.62 4.01
CA GLU A 49 -1.19 6.21 4.36
C GLU A 49 -1.14 5.30 3.13
N VAL A 50 -1.42 5.82 1.93
CA VAL A 50 -1.57 5.01 0.73
C VAL A 50 -0.29 4.25 0.39
N TYR A 51 0.86 4.93 0.37
CA TYR A 51 2.12 4.31 -0.03
C TYR A 51 2.55 3.18 0.93
N PRO A 52 2.56 3.38 2.27
CA PRO A 52 2.80 2.29 3.22
C PRO A 52 1.87 1.08 3.04
N LEU A 53 0.60 1.31 2.69
CA LEU A 53 -0.35 0.21 2.45
C LEU A 53 -0.03 -0.56 1.17
N ILE A 54 0.42 0.12 0.10
CA ILE A 54 0.89 -0.54 -1.14
C ILE A 54 2.13 -1.38 -0.84
N ALA A 55 3.12 -0.78 -0.17
CA ALA A 55 4.36 -1.42 0.24
C ALA A 55 4.09 -2.73 1.00
N LYS A 56 3.29 -2.65 2.08
CA LYS A 56 2.89 -3.82 2.89
C LYS A 56 2.22 -4.91 2.04
N SER A 57 1.30 -4.52 1.17
CA SER A 57 0.52 -5.47 0.35
C SER A 57 1.38 -6.26 -0.63
N ILE A 58 2.45 -5.63 -1.15
CA ILE A 58 3.42 -6.28 -2.03
C ILE A 58 4.38 -7.14 -1.23
N GLU A 59 4.94 -6.59 -0.14
CA GLU A 59 5.91 -7.27 0.72
C GLU A 59 5.39 -8.62 1.21
N TRP A 60 4.15 -8.66 1.72
CA TRP A 60 3.51 -9.88 2.21
C TRP A 60 3.43 -11.01 1.17
N ARG A 61 3.50 -10.66 -0.13
CA ARG A 61 3.52 -11.61 -1.25
C ARG A 61 4.93 -11.91 -1.75
N CYS A 62 5.76 -10.88 -1.90
CA CYS A 62 7.07 -10.97 -2.52
C CYS A 62 7.95 -9.78 -2.11
N GLU A 63 8.97 -10.06 -1.30
CA GLU A 63 9.95 -9.06 -0.86
C GLU A 63 10.77 -8.51 -2.03
N ALA A 64 11.17 -9.36 -2.99
CA ALA A 64 11.89 -8.92 -4.18
C ALA A 64 11.10 -7.89 -5.01
N THR A 65 9.78 -8.07 -5.15
CA THR A 65 8.92 -7.08 -5.83
C THR A 65 8.75 -5.81 -5.01
N ARG A 66 8.74 -5.92 -3.68
CA ARG A 66 8.70 -4.75 -2.78
C ARG A 66 9.95 -3.90 -2.96
N GLN A 67 11.12 -4.52 -2.99
CA GLN A 67 12.40 -3.84 -3.21
C GLN A 67 12.47 -3.21 -4.60
N TRP A 68 12.09 -3.97 -5.65
CA TRP A 68 12.01 -3.41 -6.99
C TRP A 68 11.09 -2.19 -7.06
N MET A 69 9.94 -2.20 -6.36
CA MET A 69 9.08 -1.02 -6.29
C MET A 69 9.78 0.16 -5.60
N ASP A 70 10.50 -0.08 -4.49
CA ASP A 70 11.26 0.96 -3.79
C ASP A 70 12.26 1.67 -4.70
N ASP A 71 12.99 0.88 -5.48
CA ASP A 71 14.05 1.36 -6.37
C ASP A 71 13.48 2.19 -7.54
N ASN A 72 12.24 1.93 -7.95
CA ASN A 72 11.63 2.51 -9.15
C ASN A 72 10.61 3.63 -8.87
N GLN A 73 10.19 3.82 -7.62
CA GLN A 73 9.22 4.86 -7.26
C GLN A 73 9.89 6.21 -6.93
N SER A 74 9.20 7.31 -7.21
CA SER A 74 9.60 8.67 -6.77
C SER A 74 8.63 9.30 -5.77
N VAL A 75 7.54 8.60 -5.43
CA VAL A 75 6.43 9.13 -4.62
C VAL A 75 6.86 9.46 -3.19
N THR A 76 7.75 8.66 -2.58
CA THR A 76 8.26 8.94 -1.23
C THR A 76 9.00 10.27 -1.17
N LYS A 77 9.81 10.57 -2.20
CA LYS A 77 10.50 11.87 -2.34
C LYS A 77 9.52 13.02 -2.62
N LEU A 78 8.43 12.75 -3.34
CA LEU A 78 7.41 13.76 -3.64
C LEU A 78 6.63 14.14 -2.37
N LEU A 79 6.23 13.15 -1.57
CA LEU A 79 5.43 13.37 -0.35
C LEU A 79 6.19 14.09 0.75
N THR A 80 7.53 14.07 0.75
CA THR A 80 8.35 14.87 1.68
C THR A 80 8.46 16.34 1.29
N ARG A 81 7.99 16.73 0.10
CA ARG A 81 8.04 18.13 -0.34
C ARG A 81 6.83 18.87 0.21
N PRO A 82 7.01 20.09 0.74
CA PRO A 82 5.87 20.92 1.09
C PRO A 82 5.02 21.18 -0.16
N VAL A 83 3.72 21.02 -0.03
CA VAL A 83 2.75 21.45 -1.06
C VAL A 83 2.75 22.98 -1.00
N ILE A 84 3.29 23.61 -2.05
CA ILE A 84 3.28 25.09 -2.23
C ILE A 84 1.93 25.50 -2.79
#